data_AF-A0A396AAY4-F1
#
_entry.id   AF-A0A396AAY4-F1
#
_cell.length_a   1.000
_cell.length_b   1.000
_cell.length_c   1.000
_cell.angle_alpha   90.00
_cell.angle_beta   90.00
_cell.angle_gamma   90.00
#
_symmetry.space_group_name_H-M   'P 1'
#
loop_
_entity.id
_entity.type
_entity.pdbx_description
1 polymer ?
#
loop_
_entity_poly.entity_id
_entity_poly.type
_entity_poly.pdbx_seq_one_letter_code
_entity_poly.pdbx_strand_id
1 'polypeptide(L)'
;MKKKIQALCASLFMGILLFMAGVQTFAEPSYTSKFSDWGNLLKQYANVEDEEETIYARGKNGVITNKEVEQAIAFYDTFGMSAEEARKQAILYVEEREALYQQAIEAGYTVTDKEVYDYLEELKQFINQSENKEDAMAIIQQFDSEEDYWNYEFEVYKKDLPIQKYMAAKEKEFKEVAPQAKSINEIEEEWQDYYEQIKAQAVENEEFKVVD
;
A
#
# COMPACT_ATOMS: atom_id res chain seq x y z
N MET A 1 34.85 7.16 3.78
CA MET A 1 34.35 7.95 2.63
C MET A 1 32.86 7.64 2.49
N LYS A 2 32.01 8.43 3.15
CA LYS A 2 30.99 9.35 2.59
C LYS A 2 29.82 8.68 1.84
N LYS A 3 28.66 8.66 2.53
CA LYS A 3 27.25 8.70 2.07
C LYS A 3 26.79 7.51 1.19
N LYS A 4 25.68 6.82 1.50
CA LYS A 4 24.32 7.36 1.54
C LYS A 4 23.48 6.67 2.62
N ILE A 5 22.98 7.48 3.54
CA ILE A 5 21.70 7.21 4.19
C ILE A 5 20.65 7.40 3.09
N GLN A 6 19.91 6.35 2.76
CA GLN A 6 18.60 6.49 2.15
C GLN A 6 17.59 6.03 3.20
N ALA A 7 17.32 6.94 4.14
CA ALA A 7 16.01 7.00 4.72
C ALA A 7 15.04 7.32 3.58
N LEU A 8 14.27 6.31 3.18
CA LEU A 8 13.09 6.43 2.33
C LEU A 8 12.08 5.38 2.81
N CYS A 9 11.94 5.25 4.13
CA CYS A 9 10.85 4.50 4.76
C CYS A 9 9.63 5.40 5.05
N ALA A 10 9.62 6.66 4.60
CA ALA A 10 8.53 7.61 4.83
C ALA A 10 7.56 7.73 3.63
N SER A 11 7.45 6.69 2.79
CA SER A 11 6.42 6.61 1.73
C SER A 11 5.84 5.20 1.60
N LEU A 12 5.62 4.54 2.74
CA LEU A 12 4.86 3.29 2.80
C LEU A 12 3.37 3.64 2.62
N PHE A 13 2.70 2.89 1.73
CA PHE A 13 1.27 2.95 1.35
C PHE A 13 0.86 3.94 0.27
N MET A 14 1.18 3.65 -0.99
CA MET A 14 0.45 4.19 -2.14
C MET A 14 0.49 3.16 -3.29
N GLY A 15 -0.60 2.42 -3.48
CA GLY A 15 -0.95 1.62 -4.67
C GLY A 15 0.20 0.93 -5.43
N ILE A 16 0.38 -0.37 -5.19
CA ILE A 16 0.99 -1.35 -6.13
C ILE A 16 2.43 -1.09 -6.65
N LEU A 17 3.06 0.06 -6.41
CA LEU A 17 4.26 0.47 -7.16
C LEU A 17 5.45 0.99 -6.35
N LEU A 18 5.40 1.05 -5.02
CA LEU A 18 6.57 1.49 -4.23
C LEU A 18 6.85 0.62 -3.00
N PHE A 19 7.04 -0.68 -3.23
CA PHE A 19 7.84 -1.57 -2.36
C PHE A 19 9.36 -1.48 -2.67
N MET A 20 9.85 -0.33 -3.16
CA MET A 20 11.24 -0.17 -3.63
C MET A 20 12.18 0.53 -2.63
N ALA A 21 11.90 0.48 -1.33
CA ALA A 21 12.90 0.78 -0.31
C ALA A 21 13.56 -0.52 0.18
N GLY A 22 14.16 -1.29 -0.75
CA GLY A 22 14.83 -2.55 -0.40
C GLY A 22 15.35 -3.36 -1.60
N VAL A 23 14.74 -3.20 -2.78
CA VAL A 23 15.17 -3.90 -4.00
C VAL A 23 15.96 -2.96 -4.91
N GLN A 24 17.02 -2.33 -4.38
CA GLN A 24 18.09 -1.81 -5.23
C GLN A 24 19.13 -2.92 -5.40
N THR A 25 18.91 -3.83 -6.34
CA THR A 25 19.95 -4.45 -7.18
C THR A 25 19.28 -5.41 -8.16
N PHE A 26 19.78 -5.40 -9.40
CA PHE A 26 19.40 -6.26 -10.53
C PHE A 26 18.19 -5.80 -11.35
N ALA A 27 18.44 -4.81 -12.20
CA ALA A 27 17.80 -4.73 -13.51
C ALA A 27 18.22 -5.97 -14.33
N GLU A 28 17.65 -7.13 -14.00
CA GLU A 28 17.63 -8.29 -14.87
C GLU A 28 16.31 -8.31 -15.64
N PRO A 29 16.29 -8.80 -16.89
CA PRO A 29 15.06 -8.99 -17.66
C PRO A 29 13.97 -9.82 -16.93
N SER A 30 14.34 -10.54 -15.86
CA SER A 30 13.46 -11.40 -15.07
C SER A 30 12.53 -10.65 -14.09
N TYR A 31 12.76 -9.36 -13.84
CA TYR A 31 11.94 -8.61 -12.87
C TYR A 31 10.74 -7.92 -13.53
N THR A 32 10.90 -7.36 -14.73
CA THR A 32 9.78 -6.78 -15.51
C THR A 32 8.70 -7.83 -15.85
N SER A 33 9.08 -9.09 -16.06
CA SER A 33 8.09 -10.16 -16.26
C SER A 33 7.20 -10.38 -15.05
N LYS A 34 7.72 -10.24 -13.82
CA LYS A 34 6.91 -10.37 -12.59
C LYS A 34 5.88 -9.25 -12.47
N PHE A 35 6.23 -8.04 -12.88
CA PHE A 35 5.29 -6.92 -12.95
C PHE A 35 4.20 -7.14 -14.00
N SER A 36 4.55 -7.75 -15.14
CA SER A 36 3.57 -8.19 -16.13
C SER A 36 2.66 -9.30 -15.59
N ASP A 37 3.20 -10.29 -14.86
CA ASP A 37 2.40 -11.35 -14.25
C ASP A 37 1.43 -10.75 -13.20
N TRP A 38 1.93 -9.82 -12.40
CA TRP A 38 1.13 -9.08 -11.44
C TRP A 38 0.02 -8.24 -12.09
N GLY A 39 0.32 -7.50 -13.15
CA GLY A 39 -0.69 -6.74 -13.89
C GLY A 39 -1.80 -7.63 -14.46
N ASN A 40 -1.47 -8.84 -14.91
CA ASN A 40 -2.45 -9.81 -15.39
C ASN A 40 -3.35 -10.33 -14.27
N LEU A 41 -2.80 -10.54 -13.07
CA LEU A 41 -3.58 -10.92 -11.88
C LEU A 41 -4.50 -9.77 -11.44
N LEU A 42 -3.98 -8.54 -11.39
CA LEU A 42 -4.77 -7.36 -11.05
C LEU A 42 -5.96 -7.15 -11.99
N LYS A 43 -5.74 -7.28 -13.30
CA LYS A 43 -6.82 -7.24 -14.28
C LYS A 43 -7.91 -8.26 -13.98
N GLN A 44 -7.53 -9.49 -13.61
CA GLN A 44 -8.50 -10.51 -13.25
C GLN A 44 -9.33 -10.06 -12.03
N TYR A 45 -8.69 -9.58 -10.97
CA TYR A 45 -9.40 -9.06 -9.79
C TYR A 45 -10.28 -7.84 -10.07
N ALA A 46 -9.89 -6.98 -11.02
CA ALA A 46 -10.69 -5.84 -11.47
C ALA A 46 -11.95 -6.27 -12.23
N ASN A 47 -11.88 -7.40 -12.94
CA ASN A 47 -12.95 -7.93 -13.79
C ASN A 47 -13.82 -9.00 -13.09
N VAL A 48 -13.50 -9.42 -11.87
CA VAL A 48 -14.38 -10.28 -11.07
C VAL A 48 -15.61 -9.46 -10.71
N GLU A 49 -16.75 -9.75 -11.37
CA GLU A 49 -18.07 -9.23 -11.01
C GLU A 49 -18.34 -9.54 -9.53
N ASP A 50 -19.17 -8.72 -8.87
CA ASP A 50 -19.55 -8.81 -7.45
C ASP A 50 -20.32 -10.12 -7.09
N GLU A 51 -19.79 -11.29 -7.45
CA GLU A 51 -20.15 -12.55 -6.84
C GLU A 51 -19.88 -12.40 -5.34
N GLU A 52 -20.96 -12.31 -4.56
CA GLU A 52 -21.03 -12.03 -3.11
C GLU A 52 -19.65 -12.03 -2.45
N GLU A 53 -18.99 -10.87 -2.39
CA GLU A 53 -17.65 -10.77 -1.80
C GLU A 53 -17.67 -11.40 -0.42
N THR A 54 -17.09 -12.59 -0.33
CA THR A 54 -17.16 -13.38 0.90
C THR A 54 -16.27 -12.73 1.93
N ILE A 55 -16.79 -12.60 3.14
CA ILE A 55 -16.09 -11.92 4.22
C ILE A 55 -15.06 -12.89 4.80
N TYR A 56 -13.80 -12.46 4.82
CA TYR A 56 -12.72 -13.17 5.48
C TYR A 56 -12.74 -12.93 6.99
N ALA A 57 -12.77 -11.66 7.40
CA ALA A 57 -12.75 -11.27 8.81
C ALA A 57 -13.61 -10.03 9.08
N ARG A 58 -14.14 -9.93 10.31
CA ARG A 58 -14.86 -8.76 10.81
C ARG A 58 -14.15 -8.20 12.04
N GLY A 59 -13.87 -6.90 12.02
CA GLY A 59 -13.43 -6.12 13.17
C GLY A 59 -14.60 -5.40 13.84
N LYS A 60 -14.29 -4.45 14.71
CA LYS A 60 -15.29 -3.57 15.35
C LYS A 60 -15.95 -2.64 14.33
N ASN A 61 -15.16 -2.07 13.43
CA ASN A 61 -15.61 -1.10 12.43
C ASN A 61 -15.33 -1.59 11.00
N GLY A 62 -14.25 -2.35 10.80
CA GLY A 62 -13.80 -2.80 9.49
C GLY A 62 -14.27 -4.20 9.08
N VAL A 63 -14.26 -4.45 7.78
CA VAL A 63 -14.52 -5.76 7.18
C VAL A 63 -13.42 -6.03 6.16
N ILE A 64 -12.83 -7.23 6.23
CA ILE A 64 -11.82 -7.71 5.29
C ILE A 64 -12.47 -8.79 4.44
N THR A 65 -12.34 -8.69 3.12
CA THR A 65 -12.90 -9.69 2.20
C THR A 65 -11.88 -10.76 1.82
N ASN A 66 -12.35 -11.92 1.37
CA ASN A 66 -11.48 -12.94 0.80
C ASN A 66 -10.76 -12.42 -0.45
N LYS A 67 -11.40 -11.55 -1.24
CA LYS A 67 -10.78 -10.92 -2.42
C LYS A 67 -9.54 -10.11 -2.03
N GLU A 68 -9.62 -9.29 -0.98
CA GLU A 68 -8.47 -8.52 -0.48
C GLU A 68 -7.33 -9.44 -0.02
N VAL A 69 -7.64 -10.51 0.71
CA VAL A 69 -6.64 -11.49 1.17
C VAL A 69 -5.97 -12.20 0.01
N GLU A 70 -6.75 -12.76 -0.91
CA GLU A 70 -6.24 -13.52 -2.05
C GLU A 70 -5.42 -12.63 -3.00
N GLN A 71 -5.85 -11.38 -3.21
CA GLN A 71 -5.08 -10.42 -3.99
C GLN A 71 -3.71 -10.13 -3.35
N ALA A 72 -3.66 -9.96 -2.02
CA ALA A 72 -2.40 -9.75 -1.30
C ALA A 72 -1.51 -11.00 -1.31
N ILE A 73 -2.07 -12.20 -1.21
CA ILE A 73 -1.33 -13.47 -1.35
C ILE A 73 -0.70 -13.55 -2.73
N ALA A 74 -1.48 -13.31 -3.78
CA ALA A 74 -1.04 -13.36 -5.17
C ALA A 74 0.11 -12.38 -5.43
N PHE A 75 0.08 -11.20 -4.81
CA PHE A 75 1.20 -10.26 -4.86
C PHE A 75 2.47 -10.89 -4.27
N TYR A 76 2.46 -11.32 -3.01
CA TYR A 76 3.66 -11.85 -2.35
C TYR A 76 4.21 -13.10 -3.05
N ASP A 77 3.34 -13.99 -3.54
CA ASP A 77 3.71 -15.18 -4.31
C ASP A 77 4.39 -14.80 -5.64
N THR A 78 3.83 -13.85 -6.39
CA THR A 78 4.42 -13.35 -7.65
C THR A 78 5.86 -12.84 -7.46
N PHE A 79 6.12 -12.22 -6.31
CA PHE A 79 7.45 -11.71 -5.97
C PHE A 79 8.38 -12.73 -5.31
N GLY A 80 7.96 -14.00 -5.22
CA GLY A 80 8.81 -15.15 -4.88
C GLY A 80 8.81 -15.52 -3.40
N MET A 81 7.83 -15.05 -2.63
CA MET A 81 7.62 -15.49 -1.26
C MET A 81 7.01 -16.90 -1.24
N SER A 82 7.37 -17.73 -0.26
CA SER A 82 6.74 -19.05 -0.13
C SER A 82 5.26 -18.93 0.20
N ALA A 83 4.43 -19.92 -0.18
CA ALA A 83 2.98 -19.85 0.04
C ALA A 83 2.60 -19.62 1.52
N GLU A 84 3.33 -20.22 2.47
CA GLU A 84 3.09 -20.03 3.91
C GLU A 84 3.42 -18.59 4.35
N GLU A 85 4.58 -18.07 3.93
CA GLU A 85 5.01 -16.70 4.26
C GLU A 85 4.12 -15.67 3.56
N ALA A 86 3.76 -15.89 2.29
CA ALA A 86 2.90 -15.03 1.48
C ALA A 86 1.54 -14.88 2.16
N ARG A 87 0.95 -15.99 2.61
CA ARG A 87 -0.32 -15.96 3.35
C ARG A 87 -0.21 -15.19 4.66
N LYS A 88 0.86 -15.41 5.43
CA LYS A 88 1.06 -14.69 6.70
C LYS A 88 1.22 -13.19 6.49
N GLN A 89 2.02 -12.78 5.50
CA GLN A 89 2.25 -11.36 5.19
C GLN A 89 1.02 -10.70 4.58
N ALA A 90 0.28 -11.40 3.72
CA ALA A 90 -0.97 -10.93 3.15
C ALA A 90 -2.01 -10.61 4.23
N ILE A 91 -2.23 -11.53 5.17
CA ILE A 91 -3.19 -11.33 6.27
C ILE A 91 -2.77 -10.12 7.12
N LEU A 92 -1.49 -10.04 7.52
CA LEU A 92 -0.99 -8.89 8.27
C LEU A 92 -1.22 -7.58 7.51
N TYR A 93 -0.87 -7.54 6.22
CA TYR A 93 -1.04 -6.36 5.38
C TYR A 93 -2.50 -5.90 5.29
N VAL A 94 -3.44 -6.81 5.03
CA VAL A 94 -4.85 -6.42 4.90
C VAL A 94 -5.48 -6.02 6.23
N GLU A 95 -5.07 -6.64 7.34
CA GLU A 95 -5.48 -6.23 8.68
C GLU A 95 -4.95 -4.83 9.03
N GLU A 96 -3.67 -4.57 8.80
CA GLU A 96 -3.06 -3.26 9.02
C GLU A 96 -3.74 -2.18 8.15
N ARG A 97 -3.94 -2.47 6.86
CA ARG A 97 -4.58 -1.53 5.93
C ARG A 97 -6.02 -1.21 6.34
N GLU A 98 -6.81 -2.23 6.67
CA GLU A 98 -8.20 -2.02 7.08
C GLU A 98 -8.28 -1.28 8.41
N ALA A 99 -7.46 -1.65 9.40
CA ALA A 99 -7.46 -0.96 10.69
C ALA A 99 -7.01 0.50 10.58
N LEU A 100 -5.97 0.78 9.81
CA LEU A 100 -5.53 2.16 9.55
C LEU A 100 -6.61 2.97 8.82
N TYR A 101 -7.33 2.35 7.88
CA TYR A 101 -8.45 3.02 7.21
C TYR A 101 -9.53 3.41 8.21
N GLN A 102 -9.98 2.47 9.05
CA GLN A 102 -10.99 2.76 10.08
C GLN A 102 -10.52 3.87 11.03
N GLN A 103 -9.24 3.83 11.46
CA GLN A 103 -8.66 4.86 12.30
C GLN A 103 -8.58 6.23 11.60
N ALA A 104 -8.25 6.27 10.31
CA ALA A 104 -8.21 7.49 9.52
C ALA A 104 -9.63 8.11 9.43
N ILE A 105 -10.64 7.30 9.13
CA ILE A 105 -12.03 7.74 9.05
C ILE A 105 -12.54 8.24 10.41
N GLU A 106 -12.26 7.51 11.50
CA GLU A 106 -12.63 7.93 12.87
C GLU A 106 -11.99 9.27 13.24
N ALA A 107 -10.74 9.50 12.81
CA ALA A 107 -10.02 10.76 13.01
C ALA A 107 -10.43 11.88 12.02
N GLY A 108 -11.41 11.64 11.14
CA GLY A 108 -11.97 12.63 10.22
C GLY A 108 -11.18 12.80 8.92
N TYR A 109 -10.21 11.94 8.63
CA TYR A 109 -9.49 11.94 7.37
C TYR A 109 -10.32 11.20 6.32
N THR A 110 -10.89 11.96 5.38
CA THR A 110 -11.71 11.43 4.29
C THR A 110 -11.21 11.96 2.95
N VAL A 111 -11.74 11.40 1.86
CA VAL A 111 -11.44 11.84 0.49
C VAL A 111 -12.73 11.95 -0.31
N THR A 112 -12.76 12.95 -1.16
CA THR A 112 -13.75 13.08 -2.23
C THR A 112 -13.22 12.45 -3.51
N ASP A 113 -14.12 12.05 -4.42
CA ASP A 113 -13.74 11.53 -5.74
C ASP A 113 -12.80 12.51 -6.48
N LYS A 114 -13.04 13.82 -6.36
CA LYS A 114 -12.17 14.83 -6.96
C LYS A 114 -10.75 14.76 -6.42
N GLU A 115 -10.58 14.61 -5.11
CA GLU A 115 -9.25 14.51 -4.50
C GLU A 115 -8.53 13.24 -4.94
N VAL A 116 -9.25 12.13 -5.13
CA VAL A 116 -8.67 10.90 -5.67
C VAL A 116 -8.23 11.11 -7.12
N TYR A 117 -9.06 11.70 -7.98
CA TYR A 117 -8.67 12.00 -9.36
C TYR A 117 -7.49 12.96 -9.45
N ASP A 118 -7.49 14.04 -8.67
CA ASP A 118 -6.37 14.99 -8.62
C ASP A 118 -5.08 14.26 -8.21
N TYR A 119 -5.14 13.40 -7.19
CA TYR A 119 -4.01 12.59 -6.75
C TYR A 119 -3.51 11.60 -7.83
N LEU A 120 -4.42 10.93 -8.55
CA LEU A 120 -4.06 10.02 -9.64
C LEU A 120 -3.37 10.74 -10.80
N GLU A 121 -3.75 11.97 -11.11
CA GLU A 121 -3.07 12.78 -12.14
C GLU A 121 -1.64 13.15 -11.72
N GLU A 122 -1.42 13.47 -10.44
CA GLU A 122 -0.07 13.67 -9.90
C GLU A 122 0.75 12.37 -9.95
N LEU A 123 0.14 11.24 -9.60
CA LEU A 123 0.77 9.92 -9.65
C LEU A 123 1.18 9.53 -11.08
N LYS A 124 0.33 9.77 -12.08
CA LYS A 124 0.64 9.58 -13.51
C LYS A 124 1.89 10.37 -13.91
N GLN A 125 1.96 11.64 -13.52
CA GLN A 125 3.11 12.50 -13.82
C GLN A 125 4.38 11.99 -13.14
N PHE A 126 4.27 11.56 -11.88
CA PHE A 126 5.37 10.98 -11.12
C PHE A 126 5.92 9.71 -11.78
N ILE A 127 5.06 8.76 -12.12
CA ILE A 127 5.44 7.52 -12.82
C ILE A 127 6.12 7.83 -14.15
N ASN A 128 5.64 8.80 -14.91
CA ASN A 128 6.24 9.15 -16.19
C ASN A 128 7.66 9.75 -16.06
N GLN A 129 8.02 10.24 -14.87
CA GLN A 129 9.33 10.83 -14.56
C GLN A 129 10.24 9.88 -13.76
N SER A 130 9.74 8.73 -13.31
CA SER A 130 10.47 7.83 -12.43
C SER A 130 11.41 6.90 -13.19
N GLU A 131 12.50 6.48 -12.54
CA GLU A 131 13.45 5.51 -13.12
C GLU A 131 12.83 4.12 -13.33
N ASN A 132 11.80 3.78 -12.54
CA ASN A 132 11.05 2.51 -12.62
C ASN A 132 9.79 2.60 -13.49
N LYS A 133 9.70 3.58 -14.39
CA LYS A 133 8.54 3.74 -15.28
C LYS A 133 8.20 2.46 -16.03
N GLU A 134 9.21 1.73 -16.52
CA GLU A 134 8.98 0.50 -17.30
C GLU A 134 8.32 -0.61 -16.48
N ASP A 135 8.60 -0.69 -15.17
CA ASP A 135 7.95 -1.64 -14.27
C ASP A 135 6.47 -1.27 -14.05
N ALA A 136 6.17 0.02 -13.90
CA ALA A 136 4.79 0.52 -13.85
C ALA A 136 4.04 0.26 -15.16
N MET A 137 4.70 0.53 -16.30
CA MET A 137 4.11 0.28 -17.62
C MET A 137 3.85 -1.21 -17.85
N ALA A 138 4.70 -2.11 -17.33
CA ALA A 138 4.49 -3.55 -17.45
C ALA A 138 3.20 -4.02 -16.77
N ILE A 139 2.80 -3.38 -15.66
CA ILE A 139 1.50 -3.61 -14.98
C ILE A 139 0.36 -3.02 -15.82
N ILE A 140 0.45 -1.72 -16.14
CA ILE A 140 -0.60 -0.95 -16.81
C ILE A 140 -0.99 -1.57 -18.16
N GLN A 141 0.01 -2.04 -18.92
CA GLN A 141 -0.20 -2.63 -20.25
C GLN A 141 -0.94 -3.98 -20.24
N GLN A 142 -1.14 -4.61 -19.08
CA GLN A 142 -1.91 -5.85 -19.00
C GLN A 142 -3.42 -5.60 -19.00
N PHE A 143 -3.86 -4.44 -18.50
CA PHE A 143 -5.27 -4.04 -18.50
C PHE A 143 -5.79 -3.88 -19.94
N ASP A 144 -7.10 -3.99 -20.12
CA ASP A 144 -7.72 -3.84 -21.45
C ASP A 144 -7.50 -2.44 -22.04
N SER A 145 -7.40 -1.43 -21.15
CA SER A 145 -6.95 -0.09 -21.47
C SER A 145 -6.25 0.56 -20.28
N GLU A 146 -5.50 1.65 -20.54
CA GLU A 146 -4.94 2.48 -19.47
C GLU A 146 -6.05 3.10 -18.60
N GLU A 147 -7.21 3.43 -19.20
CA GLU A 147 -8.38 3.94 -18.47
C GLU A 147 -8.90 2.91 -17.47
N ASP A 148 -8.97 1.62 -17.85
CA ASP A 148 -9.40 0.54 -16.95
C ASP A 148 -8.46 0.36 -15.76
N TYR A 149 -7.15 0.49 -15.98
CA TYR A 149 -6.17 0.49 -14.88
C TYR A 149 -6.41 1.66 -13.92
N TRP A 150 -6.59 2.87 -14.43
CA TRP A 150 -6.80 4.04 -13.58
C TRP A 150 -8.16 4.03 -12.87
N ASN A 151 -9.17 3.41 -13.47
CA ASN A 151 -10.46 3.16 -12.79
C ASN A 151 -10.31 2.16 -11.65
N TYR A 152 -9.51 1.11 -11.84
CA TYR A 152 -9.16 0.18 -10.76
C TYR A 152 -8.41 0.90 -9.63
N GLU A 153 -7.36 1.66 -9.94
CA GLU A 153 -6.60 2.43 -8.94
C GLU A 153 -7.48 3.47 -8.23
N PHE A 154 -8.46 4.08 -8.92
CA PHE A 154 -9.41 4.99 -8.28
C PHE A 154 -10.15 4.34 -7.11
N GLU A 155 -10.62 3.11 -7.24
CA GLU A 155 -11.26 2.40 -6.13
C GLU A 155 -10.27 2.02 -5.02
N VAL A 156 -9.02 1.68 -5.37
CA VAL A 156 -7.95 1.44 -4.39
C VAL A 156 -7.67 2.69 -3.55
N TYR A 157 -7.51 3.85 -4.21
CA TYR A 157 -7.15 5.11 -3.55
C TYR A 157 -8.27 5.76 -2.75
N LYS A 158 -9.53 5.35 -2.91
CA LYS A 158 -10.61 5.75 -1.99
C LYS A 158 -10.36 5.26 -0.56
N LYS A 159 -9.65 4.13 -0.39
CA LYS A 159 -9.23 3.61 0.92
C LYS A 159 -7.81 4.08 1.29
N ASP A 160 -6.87 4.07 0.34
CA ASP A 160 -5.46 4.36 0.64
C ASP A 160 -5.19 5.86 0.91
N LEU A 161 -5.87 6.77 0.20
CA LEU A 161 -5.60 8.21 0.34
C LEU A 161 -6.02 8.79 1.71
N PRO A 162 -7.14 8.37 2.34
CA PRO A 162 -7.41 8.66 3.75
C PRO A 162 -6.29 8.20 4.70
N ILE A 163 -5.78 6.97 4.52
CA ILE A 163 -4.69 6.42 5.33
C ILE A 163 -3.44 7.29 5.21
N GLN A 164 -3.07 7.67 3.99
CA GLN A 164 -1.88 8.51 3.74
C GLN A 164 -2.01 9.88 4.38
N LYS A 165 -3.18 10.52 4.26
CA LYS A 165 -3.43 11.82 4.90
C LYS A 165 -3.30 11.69 6.42
N TYR A 166 -3.83 10.62 7.01
CA TYR A 166 -3.71 10.33 8.43
C TYR A 166 -2.25 10.12 8.86
N MET A 167 -1.52 9.25 8.16
CA MET A 167 -0.12 8.95 8.51
C MET A 167 0.81 10.13 8.29
N ALA A 168 0.59 10.94 7.24
CA ALA A 168 1.35 12.17 7.02
C ALA A 168 1.10 13.21 8.12
N ALA A 169 -0.13 13.31 8.63
CA ALA A 169 -0.43 14.15 9.78
C ALA A 169 0.26 13.64 11.05
N LYS A 170 0.25 12.32 11.30
CA LYS A 170 0.96 11.70 12.42
C LYS A 170 2.47 11.91 12.35
N GLU A 171 3.05 11.80 11.17
CA GLU A 171 4.47 12.08 10.93
C GLU A 171 4.81 13.53 11.26
N LYS A 172 3.97 14.46 10.81
CA LYS A 172 4.14 15.87 11.08
C LYS A 172 4.05 16.18 12.58
N GLU A 173 3.04 15.65 13.26
CA GLU A 173 2.88 15.78 14.72
C GLU A 173 4.11 15.24 15.46
N PHE A 174 4.60 14.07 15.06
CA PHE A 174 5.79 13.45 15.63
C PHE A 174 7.05 14.32 15.45
N LYS A 175 7.27 14.83 14.24
CA LYS A 175 8.44 15.66 13.90
C LYS A 175 8.40 17.05 14.55
N GLU A 176 7.23 17.62 14.78
CA GLU A 176 7.09 18.93 15.44
C GLU A 176 7.52 18.91 16.92
N VAL A 177 7.35 17.77 17.60
CA VAL A 177 7.74 17.60 19.02
C VAL A 177 9.13 16.96 19.20
N ALA A 178 9.80 16.58 18.12
CA ALA A 178 11.12 15.97 18.17
C ALA A 178 12.18 16.95 18.74
N PRO A 179 13.03 16.52 19.69
CA PRO A 179 14.06 17.38 20.25
C PRO A 179 15.02 17.90 19.18
N GLN A 180 15.26 19.22 19.14
CA GLN A 180 16.15 19.86 18.15
C GLN A 180 17.60 19.34 18.15
N ALA A 181 18.01 18.60 19.19
CA ALA A 181 19.33 18.00 19.29
C ALA A 181 19.48 16.69 18.52
N LYS A 182 18.37 16.05 18.11
CA LYS A 182 18.41 14.81 17.33
C LYS A 182 18.81 15.08 15.88
N SER A 183 19.61 14.20 15.32
CA SER A 183 19.91 14.20 13.89
C SER A 183 18.67 13.77 13.09
N ILE A 184 18.64 14.13 11.81
CA ILE A 184 17.55 13.77 10.90
C ILE A 184 17.36 12.24 10.84
N ASN A 185 18.47 11.49 10.77
CA ASN A 185 18.41 10.02 10.73
C ASN A 185 17.77 9.42 11.99
N GLU A 186 18.10 9.95 13.18
CA GLU A 186 17.51 9.46 14.43
C GLU A 186 16.01 9.75 14.48
N ILE A 187 15.58 10.92 13.98
CA ILE A 187 14.16 11.27 13.87
C ILE A 187 13.45 10.33 12.88
N GLU A 188 14.11 9.97 11.78
CA GLU A 188 13.55 9.05 10.79
C GLU A 188 13.44 7.62 11.33
N GLU A 189 14.45 7.11 12.04
CA GLU A 189 14.42 5.78 12.68
C GLU A 189 13.31 5.70 13.74
N GLU A 190 13.23 6.69 14.64
CA GLU A 190 12.18 6.70 15.66
C GLU A 190 10.77 6.88 15.07
N TRP A 191 10.65 7.62 13.96
CA TRP A 191 9.38 7.70 13.23
C TRP A 191 8.97 6.34 12.70
N GLN A 192 9.89 5.52 12.18
CA GLN A 192 9.56 4.16 11.73
C GLN A 192 9.06 3.28 12.89
N ASP A 193 9.73 3.33 14.04
CA ASP A 193 9.27 2.59 15.21
C ASP A 193 7.88 3.04 15.66
N TYR A 194 7.62 4.35 15.64
CA TYR A 194 6.31 4.91 15.98
C TYR A 194 5.23 4.56 14.94
N TYR A 195 5.59 4.55 13.66
CA TYR A 195 4.72 4.14 12.56
C TYR A 195 4.23 2.69 12.75
N GLU A 196 5.15 1.77 13.04
CA GLU A 196 4.82 0.36 13.33
C GLU A 196 3.94 0.22 14.58
N GLN A 197 4.17 1.03 15.62
CA GLN A 197 3.31 1.06 16.80
C GLN A 197 1.89 1.52 16.48
N ILE A 198 1.73 2.54 15.63
CA ILE A 198 0.40 3.01 15.20
C ILE A 198 -0.35 1.86 14.50
N LYS A 199 0.30 1.16 13.56
CA LYS A 199 -0.31 0.01 12.86
C LYS A 199 -0.73 -1.10 13.82
N ALA A 200 0.18 -1.54 14.69
CA ALA A 200 -0.09 -2.60 15.65
C ALA A 200 -1.26 -2.23 16.58
N GLN A 201 -1.30 -0.99 17.07
CA GLN A 201 -2.39 -0.51 17.91
C GLN A 201 -3.72 -0.45 17.15
N ALA A 202 -3.70 -0.03 15.88
CA ALA A 202 -4.89 -0.01 15.04
C ALA A 202 -5.49 -1.42 14.89
N VAL A 203 -4.65 -2.41 14.56
CA VAL A 203 -5.08 -3.81 14.42
C VAL A 203 -5.61 -4.37 15.74
N GLU A 204 -4.91 -4.13 16.85
CA GLU A 204 -5.37 -4.54 18.19
C GLU A 204 -6.74 -3.92 18.52
N ASN A 205 -6.95 -2.66 18.16
CA ASN A 205 -8.21 -1.96 18.41
C ASN A 205 -9.37 -2.52 17.59
N GLU A 206 -9.14 -2.93 16.34
CA GLU A 206 -10.20 -3.50 15.50
C GLU A 206 -10.63 -4.90 15.94
N GLU A 207 -9.78 -5.66 16.64
CA GLU A 207 -10.09 -7.02 17.14
C GLU A 207 -10.66 -7.95 16.05
N PHE A 208 -10.03 -7.99 14.87
CA PHE A 208 -10.49 -8.80 13.74
C PHE A 208 -10.70 -10.28 14.11
N LYS A 209 -11.82 -10.84 13.66
CA LYS A 209 -12.16 -12.26 13.79
C LYS A 209 -12.49 -12.84 12.43
N VAL A 210 -11.79 -13.91 12.07
CA VAL A 210 -12.10 -14.70 10.88
C VAL A 210 -13.52 -15.23 10.98
N VAL A 211 -14.26 -15.16 9.88
CA VAL A 211 -15.63 -15.67 9.77
C VAL A 211 -15.57 -17.14 9.36
N ASP A 212 -16.28 -17.99 10.11
CA ASP A 212 -16.45 -19.43 9.83
C ASP A 212 -17.43 -19.70 8.67
#